data_AF-A0A354M6T2-F1
#
_entry.id   AF-A0A354M6T2-F1
#
_cell.length_a   1.000
_cell.length_b   1.000
_cell.length_c   1.000
_cell.angle_alpha   90.00
_cell.angle_beta   90.00
_cell.angle_gamma   90.00
#
_symmetry.space_group_name_H-M   'P 1'
#
loop_
_entity.id
_entity.type
_entity.pdbx_description
1 polymer ?
#
loop_
_entity_poly.entity_id
_entity_poly.type
_entity_poly.pdbx_seq_one_letter_code
_entity_poly.pdbx_strand_id
1 'polypeptide(L)'
;MIAFKNNCFYLNTANTCYCIEIAENGALLHRYYGKRIAAQSLDYFQNGVHRPSCFPVCINGCVTTYSELPYEYGAFGRGDTRFPSFKIEDDNGRVVSELKYVSHKIT
;
A
#
# COMPACT_ATOMS: atom_id res chain seq x y z
N MET A 1 -0.01 20.72 3.25
CA MET A 1 1.44 20.48 3.38
C MET A 1 1.70 19.00 3.25
N ILE A 2 2.61 18.62 2.36
CA ILE A 2 3.04 17.23 2.19
C ILE A 2 4.38 17.06 2.91
N ALA A 3 4.51 16.05 3.75
CA ALA A 3 5.76 15.69 4.42
C ALA A 3 6.11 14.23 4.10
N PHE A 4 7.38 13.94 3.86
CA PHE A 4 7.88 12.57 3.69
C PHE A 4 8.78 12.21 4.87
N LYS A 5 8.39 11.20 5.65
CA LYS A 5 9.13 10.77 6.86
C LYS A 5 8.90 9.29 7.09
N ASN A 6 9.94 8.54 7.45
CA ASN A 6 9.89 7.10 7.74
C ASN A 6 9.19 6.30 6.62
N ASN A 7 9.59 6.53 5.37
CA ASN A 7 8.97 5.92 4.18
C ASN A 7 7.47 6.18 4.03
N CYS A 8 6.92 7.17 4.74
CA CYS A 8 5.52 7.54 4.67
C CYS A 8 5.34 8.97 4.14
N PHE A 9 4.37 9.14 3.25
CA PHE A 9 3.88 10.44 2.80
C PHE A 9 2.70 10.86 3.67
N TYR A 10 2.77 12.06 4.25
CA TYR A 10 1.70 12.67 5.03
C TYR A 10 1.17 13.89 4.27
N LEU A 11 -0.01 13.77 3.68
CA LEU A 11 -0.70 14.86 2.99
C LEU A 11 -1.66 15.51 3.98
N ASN A 12 -1.23 16.63 4.54
CA ASN A 12 -1.99 17.37 5.55
C ASN A 12 -2.78 18.53 4.93
N THR A 13 -4.08 18.54 5.17
CA THR A 13 -4.94 19.72 4.97
C THR A 13 -5.02 20.52 6.28
N ALA A 14 -5.94 21.49 6.37
CA ALA A 14 -6.22 22.18 7.64
C ALA A 14 -6.59 21.17 8.75
N ASN A 15 -7.52 20.26 8.47
CA ASN A 15 -8.17 19.41 9.48
C ASN A 15 -8.01 17.91 9.22
N THR A 16 -7.46 17.50 8.09
CA THR A 16 -7.30 16.10 7.70
C THR A 16 -5.87 15.72 7.38
N CYS A 17 -5.58 14.43 7.48
CA CYS A 17 -4.33 13.81 7.06
C CYS A 17 -4.65 12.57 6.22
N TYR A 18 -3.94 12.43 5.10
CA TYR A 18 -3.87 11.20 4.30
C TYR A 18 -2.45 10.65 4.39
N CYS A 19 -2.29 9.36 4.65
CA CYS A 19 -1.00 8.71 4.82
C CYS A 19 -0.81 7.51 3.91
N ILE A 20 0.32 7.51 3.19
CA ILE A 20 0.77 6.46 2.27
C ILE A 20 2.10 5.94 2.77
N GLU A 21 2.28 4.63 2.91
CA GLU A 21 3.56 4.00 3.21
C GLU A 21 4.17 3.35 1.96
N ILE A 22 5.49 3.43 1.83
CA ILE A 22 6.28 2.57 0.94
C ILE A 22 6.73 1.35 1.74
N ALA A 23 6.12 0.19 1.47
CA ALA A 23 6.48 -1.08 2.09
C ALA A 23 7.84 -1.61 1.61
N GLU A 24 8.41 -2.60 2.30
CA GLU A 24 9.73 -3.18 1.99
C GLU A 24 9.81 -3.75 0.57
N ASN A 25 8.71 -4.31 0.06
CA ASN A 25 8.64 -4.83 -1.32
C ASN A 25 8.43 -3.74 -2.39
N GLY A 26 8.37 -2.47 -1.98
CA GLY A 26 8.12 -1.32 -2.84
C GLY A 26 6.64 -1.05 -3.12
N ALA A 27 5.72 -1.80 -2.51
CA ALA A 27 4.29 -1.51 -2.63
C ALA A 27 3.93 -0.18 -1.94
N LEU A 28 2.97 0.53 -2.51
CA LEU A 28 2.35 1.69 -1.86
C LEU A 28 1.11 1.24 -1.09
N LEU A 29 1.15 1.40 0.22
CA LEU A 29 0.08 1.00 1.14
C LEU A 29 -0.62 2.22 1.71
N HIS A 30 -1.94 2.20 1.65
CA HIS A 30 -2.83 3.09 2.36
C HIS A 30 -2.77 2.83 3.87
N ARG A 31 -2.34 3.85 4.63
CA ARG A 31 -2.26 3.73 6.10
C ARG A 31 -3.37 4.46 6.82
N TYR A 32 -3.76 5.63 6.32
CA TYR A 32 -4.71 6.46 7.04
C TYR A 32 -5.37 7.49 6.14
N TYR A 33 -6.66 7.72 6.35
CA TYR A 33 -7.32 8.94 5.95
C TYR A 33 -8.34 9.36 7.01
N GLY A 34 -8.22 10.60 7.48
CA GLY A 34 -9.13 11.11 8.51
C GLY A 34 -8.64 12.38 9.17
N LYS A 35 -8.97 12.55 10.46
CA LYS A 35 -8.56 13.70 11.29
C LYS A 35 -7.05 13.89 11.23
N ARG A 36 -6.60 15.14 11.23
CA ARG A 36 -5.17 15.45 11.23
C ARG A 36 -4.44 14.78 12.39
N ILE A 37 -3.39 14.04 12.06
CA ILE A 37 -2.48 13.39 13.00
C ILE A 37 -1.07 13.95 12.83
N ALA A 38 -0.23 13.78 13.85
CA ALA A 38 1.18 14.13 13.74
C ALA A 38 1.91 13.16 12.79
N ALA A 39 2.95 13.64 12.11
CA ALA A 39 3.83 12.80 11.28
C ALA A 39 4.74 11.94 12.17
N GLN A 40 4.17 10.84 12.66
CA GLN A 40 4.79 9.85 13.53
C GLN A 40 4.67 8.46 12.92
N SER A 41 5.49 7.51 13.41
CA SER A 41 5.40 6.12 12.96
C SER A 41 3.95 5.60 13.09
N LEU A 42 3.49 4.92 12.04
CA LEU A 42 2.19 4.28 11.97
C LEU A 42 2.28 2.76 12.18
N ASP A 43 3.39 2.25 12.73
CA ASP A 43 3.60 0.81 12.96
C ASP A 43 2.51 0.17 13.84
N TYR A 44 1.79 0.99 14.62
CA TYR A 44 0.64 0.55 15.41
C TYR A 44 -0.59 0.22 14.57
N PHE A 45 -0.70 0.73 13.34
CA PHE A 45 -1.65 0.24 12.33
C PHE A 45 -1.09 -1.07 11.73
N GLN A 46 -0.99 -2.11 12.57
CA GLN A 46 -0.65 -3.42 12.08
C GLN A 46 -1.74 -3.92 11.13
N ASN A 47 -1.29 -4.57 10.05
CA ASN A 47 -2.13 -5.16 9.02
C ASN A 47 -2.90 -6.35 9.58
N GLY A 48 -4.02 -6.09 10.25
CA GLY A 48 -4.99 -7.11 10.67
C GLY A 48 -4.44 -8.23 11.57
N VAL A 49 -5.35 -9.09 12.01
CA VAL A 49 -5.01 -10.36 12.67
C VAL A 49 -4.69 -11.36 11.57
N HIS A 50 -3.62 -12.15 11.70
CA HIS A 50 -3.29 -13.24 10.77
C HIS A 50 -4.52 -14.11 10.52
N ARG A 51 -4.99 -14.17 9.27
CA ARG A 51 -6.09 -15.06 8.87
C ARG A 51 -5.52 -16.26 8.11
N PRO A 52 -6.08 -17.47 8.31
CA PRO A 52 -5.80 -18.59 7.42
C PRO A 52 -6.09 -18.14 5.99
N SER A 53 -5.08 -18.19 5.15
CA SER A 53 -5.16 -17.57 3.83
C SER A 53 -4.55 -18.45 2.75
N CYS A 54 -5.18 -18.43 1.59
CA CYS A 54 -4.60 -18.95 0.37
C CYS A 54 -3.58 -17.94 -0.15
N PHE A 55 -2.45 -18.41 -0.70
CA PHE A 55 -1.39 -17.57 -1.30
C PHE A 55 -0.62 -16.67 -0.29
N PRO A 56 0.01 -17.26 0.74
CA PRO A 56 0.78 -16.49 1.72
C PRO A 56 1.99 -15.82 1.06
N VAL A 57 2.27 -14.59 1.50
CA VAL A 57 3.48 -13.83 1.17
C VAL A 57 4.11 -13.24 2.41
N CYS A 58 5.43 -13.05 2.39
CA CYS A 58 6.15 -12.35 3.44
C CYS A 58 6.41 -10.90 3.00
N ILE A 59 5.83 -9.94 3.72
CA ILE A 59 6.00 -8.49 3.46
C ILE A 59 6.19 -7.81 4.82
N ASN A 60 7.20 -6.96 4.95
CA ASN A 60 7.57 -6.28 6.20
C ASN A 60 7.82 -7.28 7.36
N GLY A 61 8.46 -8.42 7.07
CA GLY A 61 8.71 -9.48 8.05
C GLY A 61 7.48 -10.23 8.56
N CYS A 62 6.29 -9.97 8.01
CA CYS A 62 5.03 -10.61 8.41
C CYS A 62 4.46 -11.49 7.31
N VAL A 63 3.88 -12.63 7.69
CA VAL A 63 3.10 -13.49 6.79
C VAL A 63 1.71 -12.90 6.61
N THR A 64 1.38 -12.51 5.37
CA THR A 64 0.12 -11.88 4.97
C THR A 64 -0.30 -12.36 3.58
N THR A 65 -1.31 -11.72 2.98
CA THR A 65 -1.68 -11.89 1.57
C THR A 65 -1.80 -10.54 0.87
N TYR A 66 -1.72 -10.55 -0.47
CA TYR A 66 -2.02 -9.34 -1.25
C TYR A 66 -3.43 -8.80 -0.95
N SER A 67 -4.41 -9.65 -0.67
CA SER A 67 -5.78 -9.23 -0.31
C SER A 67 -5.89 -8.54 1.05
N GLU A 68 -4.95 -8.78 1.97
CA GLU A 68 -4.95 -8.17 3.30
C GLU A 68 -4.28 -6.80 3.31
N LEU A 69 -3.35 -6.57 2.38
CA LEU A 69 -2.63 -5.31 2.29
C LEU A 69 -3.53 -4.20 1.72
N PRO A 70 -3.59 -3.03 2.36
CA PRO A 70 -4.40 -1.92 1.89
C PRO A 70 -3.63 -1.18 0.78
N TYR A 71 -3.64 -1.66 -0.46
CA TYR A 71 -2.93 -0.99 -1.57
C TYR A 71 -3.55 0.38 -1.89
N GLU A 72 -2.70 1.37 -2.19
CA GLU A 72 -3.13 2.65 -2.79
C GLU A 72 -3.69 2.47 -4.21
N TYR A 73 -3.11 1.52 -4.96
CA TYR A 73 -3.52 1.21 -6.32
C TYR A 73 -3.29 -0.29 -6.61
N GLY A 74 -4.35 -1.08 -6.41
CA GLY A 74 -4.29 -2.54 -6.44
C GLY A 74 -4.24 -3.13 -7.85
N ALA A 75 -3.33 -4.08 -8.08
CA ALA A 75 -3.13 -4.75 -9.36
C ALA A 75 -3.88 -6.09 -9.45
N PHE A 76 -4.34 -6.45 -10.64
CA PHE A 76 -4.87 -7.79 -10.91
C PHE A 76 -3.76 -8.86 -11.04
N GLY A 77 -4.08 -10.11 -10.67
CA GLY A 77 -3.32 -11.30 -11.09
C GLY A 77 -2.22 -11.80 -10.14
N ARG A 78 -2.03 -11.21 -8.95
CA ARG A 78 -1.03 -11.66 -7.96
C ARG A 78 -1.59 -12.35 -6.70
N GLY A 79 -2.86 -12.69 -6.69
CA GLY A 79 -3.51 -13.29 -5.52
C GLY A 79 -4.20 -12.28 -4.61
N ASP A 80 -4.26 -11.01 -4.99
CA ASP A 80 -5.32 -10.11 -4.50
C ASP A 80 -6.63 -10.53 -5.16
N THR A 81 -7.60 -10.96 -4.36
CA THR A 81 -8.91 -11.46 -4.81
C THR A 81 -9.99 -10.39 -4.78
N ARG A 82 -9.65 -9.16 -4.38
CA ARG A 82 -10.56 -8.00 -4.39
C ARG A 82 -10.70 -7.44 -5.81
N PHE A 83 -11.58 -6.45 -5.97
CA PHE A 83 -11.68 -5.70 -7.21
C PHE A 83 -10.37 -4.89 -7.44
N PRO A 84 -9.67 -5.12 -8.56
CA PRO A 84 -8.42 -4.41 -8.83
C PRO A 84 -8.71 -2.97 -9.27
N SER A 85 -7.76 -2.06 -9.03
CA SER A 85 -7.79 -0.70 -9.57
C SER A 85 -7.44 -0.67 -11.07
N PHE A 86 -6.61 -1.62 -11.52
CA PHE A 86 -6.21 -1.75 -12.92
C PHE A 86 -5.89 -3.20 -13.31
N LYS A 87 -5.95 -3.46 -14.61
CA LYS A 87 -5.54 -4.72 -15.25
C LYS A 87 -4.85 -4.37 -16.56
N ILE A 88 -3.62 -4.83 -16.74
CA ILE A 88 -2.84 -4.67 -17.98
C ILE A 88 -2.65 -6.05 -18.57
N GLU A 89 -2.79 -6.13 -19.89
CA GLU A 89 -2.45 -7.32 -20.67
C GLU A 89 -1.16 -7.01 -21.46
N ASP A 90 -0.16 -7.89 -21.35
CA ASP A 90 1.07 -7.79 -22.15
C ASP A 90 0.86 -8.30 -23.59
N ASP A 91 1.85 -8.10 -24.46
CA ASP A 91 1.80 -8.55 -25.85
C ASP A 91 1.67 -10.09 -26.00
N ASN A 92 1.85 -10.84 -24.91
CA ASN A 92 1.71 -12.30 -24.85
C ASN A 92 0.40 -12.75 -24.17
N GLY A 93 -0.54 -11.85 -23.89
CA GLY A 93 -1.82 -12.16 -23.24
C GLY A 93 -1.73 -12.39 -21.73
N ARG A 94 -0.59 -12.10 -21.09
CA ARG A 94 -0.46 -12.22 -19.63
C ARG A 94 -1.10 -11.02 -18.96
N VAL A 95 -1.80 -11.27 -17.85
CA VAL A 95 -2.56 -10.24 -17.13
C VAL A 95 -2.07 -10.00 -15.70
N VAL A 96 -0.81 -10.33 -15.43
CA VAL A 96 -0.18 -10.17 -14.10
C VAL A 96 0.60 -8.88 -14.09
N SER A 97 0.38 -8.03 -13.07
CA SER A 97 1.10 -6.78 -12.91
C SER A 97 1.55 -6.58 -11.46
N GLU A 98 2.67 -5.88 -11.28
CA GLU A 98 3.19 -5.47 -9.99
C GLU A 98 3.73 -4.04 -10.11
N LEU A 99 3.13 -3.10 -9.39
CA LEU A 99 3.64 -1.73 -9.29
C LEU A 99 4.59 -1.65 -8.11
N LYS A 100 5.77 -1.11 -8.37
CA LYS A 100 6.76 -0.79 -7.34
C LYS A 100 7.03 0.71 -7.38
N TYR A 101 7.10 1.29 -6.20
CA TYR A 101 7.52 2.66 -6.02
C TYR A 101 8.92 2.87 -6.63
N VAL A 102 9.07 3.93 -7.43
CA VAL A 102 10.32 4.29 -8.10
C VAL A 102 10.87 5.61 -7.56
N SER A 103 10.06 6.67 -7.62
CA SER A 103 10.45 8.01 -7.20
C SER A 103 9.23 8.88 -6.95
N HIS A 104 9.41 9.99 -6.25
CA HIS A 104 8.40 11.03 -6.12
C HIS A 104 9.01 12.42 -6.32
N LYS A 105 8.14 13.40 -6.59
CA LYS A 105 8.48 14.82 -6.59
C LYS A 105 7.39 15.58 -5.84
N ILE A 106 7.78 16.44 -4.91
CA ILE A 106 6.88 17.33 -4.16
C ILE A 106 7.19 18.76 -4.60
N THR A 107 6.17 19.49 -5.03
CA THR A 107 6.25 20.91 -5.47
C THR A 107 5.14 21.72 -4.84
#